data_AF-A0A4Z1AQE2-F1
#
_entry.id   AF-A0A4Z1AQE2-F1
#
_cell.length_a   1.000
_cell.length_b   1.000
_cell.length_c   1.000
_cell.angle_alpha   90.00
_cell.angle_beta   90.00
_cell.angle_gamma   90.00
#
_symmetry.space_group_name_H-M   'P 1'
#
loop_
_entity.id
_entity.type
_entity.pdbx_description
1 polymer ?
#
loop_
_entity_poly.entity_id
_entity_poly.type
_entity_poly.pdbx_seq_one_letter_code
_entity_poly.pdbx_strand_id
1 'polypeptide(L)'
;MKYLIFFTILVFLHYGISAENQDELSRAEILLSEEKYRDVEKLIFPLLDENPVNSKAEYLLTKAWVGIARQERKKGNIRIAREYYKKALQKWSLNQELQNEVTEMELSSLNHRLVTSNIKPTNNSEWTDLLKEIRDDLHIIRENLQKESNTSSGGIRQYILYVVIGLLVIISIQLGILIRK
;
A
#
# COMPACT_ATOMS: atom_id res chain seq x y z
N MET A 1 23.50 7.58 40.36
CA MET A 1 24.23 6.54 39.59
C MET A 1 23.32 5.54 38.88
N LYS A 2 22.28 4.95 39.51
CA LYS A 2 21.37 3.97 38.87
C LYS A 2 20.70 4.47 37.57
N TYR A 3 20.27 5.73 37.52
CA TYR A 3 19.65 6.32 36.32
C TYR A 3 20.63 6.58 35.17
N LEU A 4 21.92 6.74 35.47
CA LEU A 4 22.97 7.01 34.48
C LEU A 4 23.30 5.74 33.68
N ILE A 5 23.30 4.58 34.35
CA ILE A 5 23.44 3.25 33.72
C ILE A 5 22.21 2.90 32.87
N PHE A 6 21.01 3.24 33.34
CA PHE A 6 19.79 3.02 32.56
C PHE A 6 19.77 3.90 31.30
N PHE A 7 20.24 5.14 31.40
CA PHE A 7 20.36 6.06 30.27
C PHE A 7 21.39 5.58 29.23
N THR A 8 22.55 5.06 29.66
CA THR A 8 23.54 4.51 28.71
C THR A 8 23.04 3.26 28.00
N ILE A 9 22.29 2.38 28.68
CA ILE A 9 21.68 1.19 28.06
C ILE A 9 20.60 1.61 27.05
N LEU A 10 19.76 2.58 27.39
CA LEU A 10 18.71 3.09 26.49
C LEU A 10 19.30 3.71 25.22
N VAL A 11 20.37 4.50 25.38
CA VAL A 11 21.11 5.10 24.26
C VAL A 11 21.75 4.03 23.38
N PHE A 12 22.36 3.00 23.96
CA PHE A 12 23.01 1.92 23.21
C PHE A 12 21.99 1.07 22.42
N LEU A 13 20.84 0.77 23.01
CA LEU A 13 19.73 0.08 22.33
C LEU A 13 19.18 0.90 21.16
N HIS A 14 19.07 2.21 21.31
CA HIS A 14 18.57 3.08 20.24
C HIS A 14 19.57 3.19 19.07
N TYR A 15 20.87 3.27 19.36
CA TYR A 15 21.90 3.33 18.31
C TYR A 15 22.14 1.97 17.63
N GLY A 16 22.04 0.85 18.34
CA GLY A 16 22.25 -0.48 17.78
C GLY A 16 21.22 -0.83 16.70
N ILE A 17 19.93 -0.56 16.96
CA ILE A 17 18.84 -0.82 16.01
C ILE A 17 18.94 0.09 14.78
N SER A 18 19.43 1.32 14.93
CA SER A 18 19.54 2.28 13.83
C SER A 18 20.63 1.88 12.81
N ALA A 19 21.75 1.30 13.28
CA ALA A 19 22.86 0.90 12.42
C ALA A 19 22.51 -0.30 11.51
N GLU A 20 21.76 -1.27 12.04
CA GLU A 20 21.31 -2.46 11.29
C GLU A 20 20.34 -2.09 10.16
N ASN A 21 19.36 -1.22 10.46
CA ASN A 21 18.42 -0.70 9.47
C ASN A 21 19.10 0.10 8.34
N GLN A 22 20.22 0.77 8.63
CA GLN A 22 20.94 1.56 7.63
C GLN A 22 21.67 0.67 6.60
N ASP A 23 22.22 -0.47 7.01
CA ASP A 23 22.87 -1.43 6.11
C ASP A 23 21.85 -2.10 5.17
N GLU A 24 20.69 -2.49 5.71
CA GLU A 24 19.61 -3.09 4.92
C GLU A 24 19.01 -2.12 3.89
N LEU A 25 18.88 -0.84 4.22
CA LEU A 25 18.46 0.20 3.28
C LEU A 25 19.48 0.39 2.14
N SER A 26 20.77 0.35 2.45
CA SER A 26 21.83 0.41 1.43
C SER A 26 21.84 -0.83 0.54
N ARG A 27 21.60 -2.01 1.12
CA ARG A 27 21.45 -3.25 0.34
C ARG A 27 20.24 -3.20 -0.59
N ALA A 28 19.12 -2.64 -0.12
CA ALA A 28 17.94 -2.43 -0.95
C ALA A 28 18.21 -1.49 -2.15
N GLU A 29 19.01 -0.43 -1.96
CA GLU A 29 19.42 0.46 -3.07
C GLU A 29 20.23 -0.28 -4.15
N ILE A 30 21.12 -1.17 -3.74
CA ILE A 30 21.92 -2.00 -4.65
C ILE A 30 20.98 -2.95 -5.42
N LEU A 31 20.11 -3.68 -4.72
CA LEU A 31 19.13 -4.59 -5.34
C LEU A 31 18.21 -3.86 -6.32
N LEU A 32 17.85 -2.62 -6.02
CA LEU A 32 17.01 -1.81 -6.88
C LEU A 32 17.75 -1.37 -8.16
N SER A 33 19.07 -1.13 -8.05
CA SER A 33 19.96 -0.87 -9.18
C SER A 33 20.17 -2.11 -10.06
N GLU A 34 20.12 -3.31 -9.45
CA GLU A 34 20.15 -4.61 -10.14
C GLU A 34 18.79 -5.04 -10.72
N GLU A 35 17.76 -4.18 -10.66
CA GLU A 35 16.38 -4.48 -11.09
C GLU A 35 15.72 -5.68 -10.37
N LYS A 36 16.23 -6.08 -9.20
CA LYS A 36 15.71 -7.16 -8.36
C LYS A 36 14.59 -6.69 -7.44
N TYR A 37 13.53 -6.13 -8.01
CA TYR A 37 12.49 -5.43 -7.26
C TYR A 37 11.71 -6.32 -6.26
N ARG A 38 11.55 -7.62 -6.56
CA ARG A 38 10.94 -8.58 -5.63
C ARG A 38 11.75 -8.78 -4.35
N ASP A 39 13.06 -8.76 -4.47
CA ASP A 39 13.96 -8.93 -3.33
C ASP A 39 14.00 -7.65 -2.49
N VAL A 40 13.90 -6.49 -3.14
CA VAL A 40 13.68 -5.20 -2.44
C VAL A 40 12.38 -5.21 -1.64
N GLU A 41 11.26 -5.65 -2.24
CA GLU A 41 9.98 -5.75 -1.54
C GLU A 41 10.08 -6.65 -0.31
N LYS A 42 10.69 -7.84 -0.43
CA LYS A 42 10.88 -8.77 0.69
C LYS A 42 11.80 -8.24 1.78
N LEU A 43 12.84 -7.49 1.39
CA LEU A 43 13.78 -6.91 2.34
C LEU A 43 13.11 -5.77 3.10
N ILE A 44 12.47 -4.83 2.41
CA ILE A 44 11.94 -3.60 3.01
C ILE A 44 10.62 -3.78 3.76
N PHE A 45 9.77 -4.74 3.37
CA PHE A 45 8.46 -4.91 4.00
C PHE A 45 8.55 -5.18 5.52
N PRO A 46 9.41 -6.10 6.01
CA PRO A 46 9.65 -6.27 7.46
C PRO A 46 10.18 -5.01 8.16
N LEU A 47 11.06 -4.22 7.51
CA LEU A 47 11.59 -3.00 8.12
C LEU A 47 10.49 -1.95 8.37
N LEU A 48 9.49 -1.90 7.49
CA LEU A 48 8.34 -1.00 7.66
C LEU A 48 7.36 -1.49 8.73
N ASP A 49 7.31 -2.80 9.03
CA ASP A 49 6.54 -3.31 10.17
C ASP A 49 7.17 -2.87 11.50
N GLU A 50 8.50 -2.83 11.57
CA GLU A 50 9.23 -2.36 12.75
C GLU A 50 9.24 -0.82 12.87
N ASN A 51 9.37 -0.12 11.74
CA ASN A 51 9.38 1.34 11.69
C ASN A 51 8.53 1.88 10.51
N PRO A 52 7.21 2.04 10.70
CA PRO A 52 6.29 2.42 9.62
C PRO A 52 6.45 3.86 9.14
N VAL A 53 7.26 4.68 9.81
CA VAL A 53 7.46 6.11 9.49
C VAL A 53 8.80 6.33 8.77
N ASN A 54 9.53 5.25 8.42
CA ASN A 54 10.78 5.36 7.68
C ASN A 54 10.52 5.76 6.22
N SER A 55 10.62 7.06 5.94
CA SER A 55 10.39 7.64 4.61
C SER A 55 11.34 7.08 3.53
N LYS A 56 12.57 6.70 3.90
CA LYS A 56 13.53 6.09 2.97
C LYS A 56 13.11 4.68 2.58
N ALA A 57 12.70 3.87 3.55
CA ALA A 57 12.16 2.53 3.32
C ALA A 57 10.90 2.59 2.44
N GLU A 58 9.96 3.48 2.78
CA GLU A 58 8.72 3.65 2.02
C GLU A 58 8.98 4.09 0.57
N TYR A 59 9.95 4.99 0.35
CA TYR A 59 10.39 5.39 -0.98
C TYR A 59 10.97 4.21 -1.78
N LEU A 60 11.86 3.41 -1.18
CA LEU A 60 12.47 2.25 -1.83
C LEU A 60 11.42 1.18 -2.18
N LEU A 61 10.48 0.90 -1.27
CA LEU A 61 9.38 -0.03 -1.52
C LEU A 61 8.49 0.45 -2.67
N THR A 62 8.13 1.74 -2.67
CA THR A 62 7.31 2.34 -3.73
C THR A 62 8.02 2.22 -5.07
N LYS A 63 9.32 2.53 -5.14
CA LYS A 63 10.13 2.41 -6.35
C LYS A 63 10.23 0.95 -6.82
N ALA A 64 10.32 -0.01 -5.89
CA ALA A 64 10.29 -1.43 -6.20
C ALA A 64 8.95 -1.85 -6.83
N TRP A 65 7.80 -1.42 -6.29
CA TRP A 65 6.49 -1.71 -6.87
C TRP A 65 6.35 -1.18 -8.30
N VAL A 66 6.85 0.02 -8.58
CA VAL A 66 6.89 0.59 -9.93
C VAL A 66 7.74 -0.28 -10.87
N GLY A 67 8.91 -0.72 -10.41
CA GLY A 67 9.77 -1.63 -11.15
C GLY A 67 9.11 -2.97 -11.47
N ILE A 68 8.45 -3.59 -10.48
CA ILE A 68 7.66 -4.82 -10.66
C ILE A 68 6.57 -4.59 -11.70
N ALA A 69 5.83 -3.48 -11.59
CA ALA A 69 4.75 -3.18 -12.51
C ALA A 69 5.24 -3.02 -13.96
N ARG A 70 6.39 -2.36 -14.17
CA ARG A 70 7.06 -2.24 -15.48
C ARG A 70 7.48 -3.60 -16.04
N GLN A 71 8.07 -4.47 -15.21
CA GLN A 71 8.47 -5.81 -15.61
C GLN A 71 7.25 -6.68 -15.99
N GLU A 72 6.19 -6.64 -15.19
CA GLU A 72 4.96 -7.39 -15.47
C GLU A 72 4.22 -6.83 -16.69
N ARG A 73 4.23 -5.51 -16.92
CA ARG A 73 3.72 -4.89 -18.16
C ARG A 73 4.48 -5.40 -19.39
N LYS A 74 5.82 -5.44 -19.33
CA LYS A 74 6.66 -5.98 -20.42
C LYS A 74 6.38 -7.46 -20.71
N LYS A 75 6.01 -8.25 -19.68
CA LYS A 75 5.61 -9.65 -19.83
C LYS A 75 4.19 -9.84 -20.36
N GLY A 76 3.41 -8.77 -20.51
CA GLY A 76 1.99 -8.83 -20.91
C GLY A 76 1.02 -9.08 -19.75
N ASN A 77 1.50 -9.13 -18.51
CA ASN A 77 0.67 -9.32 -17.31
C ASN A 77 0.02 -8.00 -16.86
N ILE A 78 -0.83 -7.42 -17.71
CA ILE A 78 -1.41 -6.09 -17.53
C ILE A 78 -2.20 -5.96 -16.21
N ARG A 79 -2.90 -7.02 -15.80
CA ARG A 79 -3.65 -7.05 -14.53
C ARG A 79 -2.74 -6.86 -13.31
N ILE A 80 -1.66 -7.63 -13.25
CA ILE A 80 -0.69 -7.58 -12.13
C ILE A 80 0.02 -6.23 -12.13
N ALA A 81 0.43 -5.75 -13.31
CA ALA A 81 1.07 -4.44 -13.44
C ALA A 81 0.17 -3.32 -12.88
N ARG A 82 -1.12 -3.33 -13.25
CA ARG A 82 -2.10 -2.34 -12.77
C ARG A 82 -2.23 -2.35 -11.25
N GLU A 83 -2.28 -3.52 -10.62
CA GLU A 83 -2.37 -3.62 -9.16
C GLU A 83 -1.14 -3.03 -8.46
N TYR A 84 0.06 -3.31 -8.96
CA TYR A 84 1.28 -2.74 -8.40
C TYR A 84 1.39 -1.23 -8.60
N TYR A 85 0.98 -0.70 -9.76
CA TYR A 85 0.90 0.74 -9.96
C TYR A 85 -0.11 1.41 -9.02
N LYS A 86 -1.27 0.79 -8.78
CA LYS A 86 -2.26 1.28 -7.80
C LYS A 86 -1.68 1.32 -6.38
N LYS A 87 -0.94 0.28 -5.97
CA LYS A 87 -0.24 0.25 -4.67
C LYS A 87 0.77 1.39 -4.55
N ALA A 88 1.58 1.61 -5.59
CA ALA A 88 2.55 2.71 -5.61
C ALA A 88 1.86 4.09 -5.55
N LEU A 89 0.73 4.24 -6.25
CA LEU A 89 -0.02 5.49 -6.31
C LEU A 89 -0.71 5.84 -4.99
N GLN A 90 -1.13 4.84 -4.20
CA GLN A 90 -1.64 5.08 -2.84
C GLN A 90 -0.60 5.73 -1.93
N LYS A 91 0.68 5.37 -2.10
CA LYS A 91 1.79 5.92 -1.31
C LYS A 91 2.34 7.22 -1.89
N TRP A 92 2.32 7.36 -3.21
CA TRP A 92 2.86 8.53 -3.91
C TRP A 92 1.81 9.17 -4.82
N SER A 93 0.71 9.61 -4.21
CA SER A 93 -0.46 10.15 -4.92
C SER A 93 -0.16 11.38 -5.78
N LEU A 94 0.88 12.15 -5.43
CA LEU A 94 1.29 13.35 -6.18
C LEU A 94 2.20 13.07 -7.39
N ASN A 95 2.60 11.83 -7.63
CA ASN A 95 3.51 11.50 -8.73
C ASN A 95 2.76 11.45 -10.07
N GLN A 96 2.96 12.48 -10.89
CA GLN A 96 2.34 12.64 -12.21
C GLN A 96 2.74 11.52 -13.19
N GLU A 97 3.97 10.98 -13.11
CA GLU A 97 4.42 9.88 -13.98
C GLU A 97 3.61 8.61 -13.71
N LEU A 98 3.34 8.31 -12.43
CA LEU A 98 2.55 7.15 -12.05
C LEU A 98 1.06 7.29 -12.42
N GLN A 99 0.51 8.48 -12.29
CA GLN A 99 -0.87 8.76 -12.72
C GLN A 99 -1.03 8.54 -14.22
N ASN A 100 -0.12 9.11 -15.02
CA ASN A 100 -0.13 8.96 -16.47
C ASN A 100 -0.03 7.49 -16.88
N GLU A 101 0.87 6.73 -16.26
CA GLU A 101 1.06 5.32 -16.55
C GLU A 101 -0.21 4.50 -16.24
N VAL A 102 -0.87 4.71 -15.09
CA VAL A 102 -2.14 4.03 -14.76
C VAL A 102 -3.25 4.38 -15.75
N THR A 103 -3.40 5.67 -16.07
CA THR A 103 -4.43 6.14 -17.01
C THR A 103 -4.18 5.62 -18.44
N GLU A 104 -2.92 5.54 -18.89
CA GLU A 104 -2.56 4.94 -20.17
C GLU A 104 -2.93 3.44 -20.20
N MET A 105 -2.73 2.71 -19.10
CA MET A 105 -3.16 1.31 -18.97
C MET A 105 -4.68 1.15 -18.96
N GLU A 106 -5.43 2.13 -18.48
CA GLU A 106 -6.89 2.13 -18.54
C GLU A 106 -7.38 2.45 -19.96
N LEU A 107 -6.81 3.47 -20.60
CA LEU A 107 -7.13 3.90 -21.95
C LEU A 107 -6.75 2.86 -23.01
N SER A 108 -5.60 2.22 -22.89
CA SER A 108 -5.19 1.13 -23.78
C SER A 108 -6.12 -0.09 -23.66
N SER A 109 -6.60 -0.41 -22.45
CA SER A 109 -7.62 -1.44 -22.26
C SER A 109 -8.97 -1.07 -22.91
N LEU A 110 -9.33 0.22 -22.88
CA LEU A 110 -10.53 0.76 -23.52
C LEU A 110 -10.42 0.77 -25.05
N ASN A 111 -9.27 1.16 -25.60
CA ASN A 111 -9.05 1.18 -27.04
C ASN A 111 -9.02 -0.24 -27.64
N HIS A 112 -8.47 -1.23 -26.93
CA HIS A 112 -8.55 -2.64 -27.34
C HIS A 112 -10.01 -3.15 -27.36
N ARG A 113 -10.86 -2.61 -26.50
CA ARG A 113 -12.32 -2.84 -26.46
C ARG A 113 -13.09 -2.12 -27.57
N LEU A 114 -12.62 -0.96 -28.02
CA LEU A 114 -13.28 -0.19 -29.08
C LEU A 114 -12.92 -0.71 -30.47
N VAL A 115 -11.68 -1.18 -30.68
CA VAL A 115 -11.27 -1.79 -31.97
C VAL A 115 -11.95 -3.15 -32.23
N THR A 116 -12.39 -3.85 -31.18
CA THR A 116 -13.19 -5.09 -31.32
C THR A 116 -14.67 -4.84 -31.63
N SER A 117 -15.15 -3.58 -31.58
CA SER A 117 -16.56 -3.25 -31.85
C SER A 117 -16.96 -3.23 -33.33
N ASN A 118 -16.01 -3.44 -34.26
CA ASN A 118 -16.28 -3.60 -35.70
C ASN A 118 -16.26 -5.06 -36.18
N ILE A 119 -16.24 -6.04 -35.26
CA ILE A 119 -16.32 -7.45 -35.61
C ILE A 119 -17.79 -7.80 -35.86
N LYS A 120 -18.14 -7.97 -37.14
CA LYS A 120 -19.37 -8.62 -37.57
C LYS A 120 -19.46 -9.99 -36.88
N PRO A 121 -20.54 -10.32 -36.16
CA PRO A 121 -20.58 -11.52 -35.34
C PRO A 121 -20.56 -12.75 -36.23
N THR A 122 -19.45 -13.49 -36.21
CA THR A 122 -19.27 -14.76 -36.92
C THR A 122 -18.89 -15.87 -35.93
N ASN A 123 -19.59 -15.94 -34.79
CA ASN A 123 -19.88 -17.17 -34.04
C ASN A 123 -20.53 -16.82 -32.69
N ASN A 124 -21.67 -17.44 -32.39
CA ASN A 124 -22.42 -17.19 -31.15
C ASN A 124 -21.68 -17.62 -29.88
N SER A 125 -20.72 -18.55 -29.96
CA SER A 125 -19.99 -19.06 -28.79
C SER A 125 -19.03 -18.04 -28.18
N GLU A 126 -18.38 -17.23 -29.02
CA GLU A 126 -17.42 -16.22 -28.57
C GLU A 126 -18.12 -15.06 -27.83
N TRP A 127 -19.31 -14.69 -28.30
CA TRP A 127 -20.18 -13.73 -27.61
C TRP A 127 -20.68 -14.25 -26.26
N THR A 128 -20.97 -15.54 -26.13
CA THR A 128 -21.39 -16.11 -24.84
C THR A 128 -20.25 -16.16 -23.83
N ASP A 129 -19.02 -16.39 -24.28
CA ASP A 129 -17.83 -16.39 -23.41
C ASP A 129 -17.50 -14.98 -22.92
N LEU A 130 -17.59 -13.97 -23.80
CA LEU A 130 -17.43 -12.56 -23.43
C LEU A 130 -18.52 -12.08 -22.45
N LEU A 131 -19.77 -12.49 -22.65
CA LEU A 131 -20.87 -12.16 -21.73
C LEU A 131 -20.69 -12.83 -20.36
N LYS A 132 -20.11 -14.03 -20.33
CA LYS A 132 -19.79 -14.73 -19.09
C LYS A 132 -18.69 -14.00 -18.33
N GLU A 133 -17.63 -13.59 -19.02
CA GLU A 133 -16.51 -12.84 -18.43
C GLU A 133 -16.98 -11.49 -17.85
N ILE A 134 -17.79 -10.73 -18.60
CA ILE A 134 -18.36 -9.45 -18.13
C ILE A 134 -19.23 -9.66 -16.88
N ARG A 135 -20.00 -10.74 -16.83
CA ARG A 135 -20.85 -11.05 -15.69
C ARG A 135 -20.02 -11.39 -14.45
N ASP A 136 -18.92 -12.11 -14.63
CA ASP A 136 -18.02 -12.49 -13.55
C ASP A 136 -17.28 -11.26 -13.00
N ASP A 137 -16.83 -10.35 -13.87
CA ASP A 137 -16.24 -9.06 -13.49
C ASP A 137 -17.23 -8.17 -12.69
N LEU A 138 -18.49 -8.11 -13.12
CA LEU A 138 -19.54 -7.38 -12.39
C LEU A 138 -19.78 -7.96 -10.99
N HIS A 139 -19.68 -9.27 -10.85
CA HIS A 139 -19.80 -9.93 -9.55
C HIS A 139 -18.64 -9.55 -8.63
N ILE A 140 -17.41 -9.55 -9.15
CA ILE A 140 -16.20 -9.17 -8.39
C ILE A 140 -16.26 -7.70 -7.97
N ILE A 141 -16.66 -6.79 -8.87
CA ILE A 141 -16.82 -5.36 -8.55
C ILE A 141 -17.87 -5.16 -7.45
N ARG A 142 -19.01 -5.85 -7.56
CA ARG A 142 -20.07 -5.79 -6.55
C ARG A 142 -19.58 -6.29 -5.18
N GLU A 143 -18.85 -7.40 -5.15
CA GLU A 143 -18.29 -7.96 -3.92
C GLU A 143 -17.28 -7.01 -3.27
N ASN A 144 -16.39 -6.40 -4.07
CA ASN A 144 -15.42 -5.43 -3.59
C ASN A 144 -16.09 -4.17 -3.00
N LEU A 145 -17.14 -3.65 -3.65
CA LEU A 145 -17.91 -2.51 -3.13
C LEU A 145 -18.63 -2.83 -1.82
N GLN A 146 -19.20 -4.04 -1.69
CA GLN A 146 -19.79 -4.48 -0.42
C GLN A 146 -18.74 -4.61 0.68
N LYS A 147 -17.57 -5.15 0.37
CA LYS A 147 -16.45 -5.28 1.32
C LYS A 147 -15.95 -3.90 1.78
N GLU A 148 -15.79 -2.96 0.85
CA GLU A 148 -15.36 -1.59 1.14
C GLU A 148 -16.37 -0.83 2.02
N SER A 149 -17.68 -1.04 1.78
CA SER A 149 -18.75 -0.49 2.62
C SER A 149 -18.73 -1.04 4.07
N ASN A 150 -18.33 -2.30 4.24
CA ASN A 150 -18.25 -2.95 5.55
C ASN A 150 -16.97 -2.60 6.32
N THR A 151 -15.87 -2.25 5.65
CA THR A 151 -14.60 -1.87 6.30
C THR A 151 -14.53 -0.41 6.72
N SER A 152 -15.24 0.50 6.03
CA SER A 152 -15.18 1.94 6.32
C SER A 152 -15.94 2.35 7.60
N SER A 153 -16.99 1.61 7.99
CA SER A 153 -17.77 1.93 9.20
C SER A 153 -17.12 1.45 10.52
N GLY A 154 -16.19 0.49 10.48
CA GLY A 154 -15.63 -0.12 11.70
C GLY A 154 -14.54 0.73 12.34
N GLY A 155 -13.54 1.14 11.55
CA GLY A 155 -12.36 1.85 12.06
C GLY A 155 -12.67 3.26 12.58
N ILE A 156 -13.54 4.01 11.89
CA ILE A 156 -13.92 5.37 12.30
C ILE A 156 -14.71 5.34 13.61
N ARG A 157 -15.62 4.37 13.80
CA ARG A 157 -16.37 4.21 15.05
C ARG A 157 -15.47 3.81 16.22
N GLN A 158 -14.52 2.90 16.00
CA GLN A 158 -13.56 2.51 17.02
C GLN A 158 -12.63 3.68 17.41
N TYR A 159 -12.14 4.44 16.43
CA TYR A 159 -11.34 5.63 16.67
C TYR A 159 -12.09 6.69 17.50
N ILE A 160 -13.36 6.98 17.16
CA ILE A 160 -14.20 7.92 17.92
C ILE A 160 -14.41 7.42 19.36
N LEU A 161 -14.65 6.12 19.57
CA LEU A 161 -14.79 5.56 20.91
C LEU A 161 -13.53 5.71 21.77
N TYR A 162 -12.34 5.47 21.21
CA TYR A 162 -11.08 5.66 21.92
C TYR A 162 -10.83 7.13 22.31
N VAL A 163 -11.16 8.07 21.42
CA VAL A 163 -11.06 9.51 21.70
C VAL A 163 -12.00 9.92 22.84
N VAL A 164 -13.24 9.44 22.84
CA VAL A 164 -14.23 9.75 23.90
C VAL A 164 -13.79 9.18 25.26
N ILE A 165 -13.30 7.94 25.30
CA ILE A 165 -12.80 7.32 26.54
C ILE A 165 -11.59 8.09 27.07
N GLY A 166 -10.66 8.49 26.20
CA GLY A 166 -9.50 9.30 26.57
C GLY A 166 -9.88 10.62 27.23
N LEU A 167 -10.87 11.33 26.68
CA LEU A 167 -11.38 12.58 27.25
C LEU A 167 -12.01 12.38 28.64
N LEU A 168 -12.78 11.30 28.84
CA LEU A 168 -13.39 10.99 30.14
C LEU A 168 -12.35 10.72 31.24
N VAL A 169 -11.26 10.03 30.90
CA VAL A 169 -10.16 9.76 31.84
C VAL A 169 -9.47 11.06 32.24
N ILE A 170 -9.20 11.96 31.29
CA ILE A 170 -8.57 13.26 31.56
C ILE A 170 -9.42 14.09 32.52
N ILE A 171 -10.74 14.15 32.28
CA ILE A 171 -11.69 14.86 33.15
C ILE A 171 -11.70 14.27 34.57
N SER A 172 -11.68 12.94 34.68
CA SER A 172 -11.67 12.24 35.98
C SER A 172 -10.41 12.56 36.80
N ILE A 173 -9.25 12.64 36.14
CA ILE A 173 -7.98 13.03 36.78
C ILE A 173 -8.04 14.48 37.27
N GLN A 174 -8.56 15.40 36.45
CA GLN A 174 -8.70 16.82 36.83
C GLN A 174 -9.62 16.99 38.06
N LEU A 175 -10.74 16.28 38.10
CA LEU A 175 -11.64 16.25 39.26
C LEU A 175 -10.96 15.68 40.52
N GLY A 176 -10.19 14.61 40.38
CA GLY A 176 -9.44 14.02 41.49
C GLY A 176 -8.39 14.96 42.10
N ILE A 177 -7.75 15.79 41.27
CA ILE A 177 -6.81 16.83 41.73
C ILE A 177 -7.56 17.96 42.45
N LEU A 178 -8.74 18.35 41.95
CA LEU A 178 -9.54 19.42 42.53
C LEU A 178 -10.12 19.06 43.91
N ILE A 179 -10.54 17.80 44.10
CA ILE A 179 -11.12 17.31 45.36
C ILE A 179 -10.05 17.13 46.46
N ARG A 180 -8.78 16.96 46.07
CA ARG A 180 -7.67 16.73 47.00
C ARG A 180 -7.00 18.03 47.48
N LYS A 181 -7.48 19.18 47.01
CA LYS A 181 -7.00 20.53 47.38
C LYS A 181 -8.03 21.21 48.26
#